data_AF-A0A443SBG4-F1
#
_entry.id   AF-A0A443SBG4-F1
#
_cell.length_a   1.000
_cell.length_b   1.000
_cell.length_c   1.000
_cell.angle_alpha   90.00
_cell.angle_beta   90.00
_cell.angle_gamma   90.00
#
_symmetry.space_group_name_H-M   'P 1'
#
loop_
_entity.id
_entity.type
_entity.pdbx_description
1 polymer ?
#
loop_
_entity_poly.entity_id
_entity_poly.type
_entity_poly.pdbx_seq_one_letter_code
_entity_poly.pdbx_strand_id
1 'polypeptide(L)'
;MANTANSDKCIVQFHKNIIKPVNDEREYSGLTLSNGLKVLLISDPTTDKSAAALDVNVGSMSDPKSLPGLAHFLEHMLFLGTKKSRAISSAVQLLKTRKT
;
A
#
# COMPACT_ATOMS: atom_id res chain seq x y z
N MET A 1 25.38 -18.77 -25.77
CA MET A 1 24.00 -18.26 -25.88
C MET A 1 23.23 -18.69 -24.65
N ALA A 2 23.16 -17.83 -23.62
CA ALA A 2 22.31 -18.05 -22.45
C ALA A 2 22.07 -16.70 -21.76
N ASN A 3 20.84 -16.19 -21.81
CA ASN A 3 20.30 -15.24 -20.84
C ASN A 3 18.79 -15.41 -20.81
N THR A 4 18.37 -16.42 -20.05
CA THR A 4 16.98 -16.69 -19.67
C THR A 4 16.61 -15.77 -18.51
N ALA A 5 15.35 -15.33 -18.50
CA ALA A 5 14.64 -14.56 -17.47
C ALA A 5 14.73 -13.02 -17.54
N ASN A 6 14.21 -12.45 -18.63
CA ASN A 6 13.62 -11.11 -18.62
C ASN A 6 12.10 -11.24 -18.62
N SER A 7 11.51 -11.37 -17.43
CA SER A 7 10.07 -11.23 -17.23
C SER A 7 9.85 -10.30 -16.05
N ASP A 8 9.26 -9.14 -16.32
CA ASP A 8 8.60 -8.28 -15.34
C ASP A 8 9.50 -7.60 -14.29
N LYS A 9 10.36 -6.67 -14.71
CA LYS A 9 10.97 -5.70 -13.78
C LYS A 9 9.90 -4.72 -13.28
N CYS A 10 9.14 -5.12 -12.26
CA CYS A 10 8.15 -4.26 -11.61
C CYS A 10 8.76 -3.25 -10.62
N ILE A 11 10.02 -3.46 -10.22
CA ILE A 11 10.77 -2.60 -9.29
C ILE A 11 11.82 -1.82 -10.10
N VAL A 12 11.76 -0.49 -10.00
CA VAL A 12 12.69 0.43 -10.67
C VAL A 12 13.81 0.85 -9.74
N GLN A 13 13.53 1.07 -8.45
CA GLN A 13 14.54 1.49 -7.47
C GLN A 13 14.35 0.79 -6.13
N PHE A 14 15.48 0.44 -5.50
CA PHE A 14 15.52 -0.15 -4.16
C PHE A 14 16.38 0.73 -3.25
N HIS A 15 15.82 1.12 -2.10
CA HIS A 15 16.44 1.97 -1.09
C HIS A 15 16.62 1.16 0.20
N LYS A 16 17.83 0.62 0.42
CA LYS A 16 18.16 -0.16 1.64
C LYS A 16 18.50 0.71 2.85
N ASN A 17 19.05 1.89 2.62
CA ASN A 17 19.60 2.73 3.69
C ASN A 17 18.54 3.68 4.25
N ILE A 18 17.60 3.14 5.01
CA ILE A 18 16.62 3.94 5.74
C ILE A 18 17.16 4.21 7.15
N ILE A 19 17.23 5.49 7.52
CA ILE A 19 17.71 5.92 8.83
C ILE A 19 16.70 5.43 9.87
N LYS A 20 17.17 4.62 10.81
CA LYS A 20 16.37 4.09 11.92
C LYS A 20 17.07 4.33 13.26
N PRO A 21 16.33 4.40 14.37
CA PRO A 21 16.94 4.48 15.69
C PRO A 21 17.69 3.17 16.02
N VAL A 22 18.76 3.27 16.80
CA VAL A 22 19.63 2.13 17.17
C VAL A 22 18.85 1.03 17.92
N ASN A 23 17.78 1.41 18.63
CA ASN A 23 16.93 0.49 19.40
C ASN A 23 15.82 -0.16 18.56
N ASP A 24 15.81 0.05 17.24
CA ASP A 24 14.79 -0.49 16.34
C ASP A 24 15.31 -1.74 15.61
N GLU A 25 14.81 -2.90 16.01
CA GLU A 25 15.18 -4.18 15.42
C GLU A 25 14.51 -4.42 14.05
N ARG A 26 13.53 -3.59 13.67
CA ARG A 26 12.80 -3.77 12.41
C ARG A 26 13.69 -3.48 11.20
N GLU A 27 13.47 -4.22 10.13
CA GLU A 27 14.14 -4.00 8.87
C GLU A 27 13.28 -3.13 7.96
N TYR A 28 13.87 -2.06 7.42
CA TYR A 28 13.19 -1.11 6.55
C TYR A 28 13.76 -1.21 5.15
N SER A 29 12.89 -1.24 4.14
CA SER A 29 13.29 -1.24 2.73
C SER A 29 12.33 -0.40 1.91
N GLY A 30 12.87 0.63 1.24
CA GLY A 30 12.11 1.46 0.33
C GLY A 30 12.17 0.90 -1.09
N LEU A 31 11.05 0.92 -1.81
CA LEU A 31 10.95 0.51 -3.19
C LEU A 31 10.26 1.59 -4.02
N THR A 32 10.63 1.70 -5.28
CA THR A 32 9.86 2.44 -6.27
C THR A 32 9.48 1.48 -7.39
N LEU A 33 8.17 1.34 -7.60
CA LEU A 33 7.61 0.46 -8.63
C LEU A 33 7.67 1.13 -10.02
N SER A 34 7.50 0.35 -11.08
CA SER A 34 7.50 0.81 -12.47
C SER A 34 6.36 1.77 -12.80
N ASN A 35 5.28 1.74 -12.02
CA ASN A 35 4.18 2.70 -12.11
C ASN A 35 4.43 3.99 -11.30
N GLY A 36 5.62 4.17 -10.72
CA GLY A 36 6.01 5.33 -9.93
C GLY A 36 5.53 5.31 -8.47
N LEU A 37 4.85 4.24 -8.02
CA LEU A 37 4.47 4.10 -6.61
C LEU A 37 5.71 3.92 -5.73
N LYS A 38 5.77 4.72 -4.67
CA LYS A 38 6.75 4.58 -3.60
C LYS A 38 6.17 3.67 -2.53
N VAL A 39 6.91 2.63 -2.17
CA VAL A 39 6.49 1.62 -1.19
C VAL A 39 7.54 1.56 -0.10
N LEU A 40 7.09 1.55 1.16
CA LEU A 40 7.93 1.28 2.32
C LEU A 40 7.57 -0.09 2.86
N LEU A 41 8.54 -1.00 2.86
CA LEU A 41 8.44 -2.31 3.48
C LEU A 41 9.08 -2.27 4.86
N ILE A 42 8.37 -2.79 5.85
CA ILE A 42 8.83 -2.92 7.22
C ILE A 42 8.70 -4.40 7.57
N SER A 43 9.84 -5.06 7.82
CA SER A 43 9.86 -6.44 8.31
C SER A 43 10.08 -6.43 9.82
N ASP A 44 9.10 -6.98 10.53
CA ASP A 44 9.15 -7.22 11.96
C ASP A 44 8.77 -8.67 12.21
N PRO A 45 9.73 -9.56 12.52
CA PRO A 45 9.45 -10.97 12.81
C PRO A 45 8.67 -11.18 14.12
N THR A 46 8.66 -10.18 15.01
CA THR A 46 8.06 -10.27 16.34
C THR A 46 6.62 -9.77 16.38
N THR A 47 6.13 -9.18 15.29
CA THR A 47 4.77 -8.61 15.27
C THR A 47 3.69 -9.68 15.16
N ASP A 48 2.72 -9.63 16.08
CA ASP A 48 1.51 -10.46 16.01
C ASP A 48 0.56 -10.05 14.88
N LYS A 49 0.69 -8.80 14.40
CA LYS A 49 -0.24 -8.21 13.43
C LYS A 49 0.50 -7.52 12.31
N SER A 50 0.07 -7.80 11.09
CA SER A 50 0.50 -7.06 9.90
C SER A 50 -0.45 -5.90 9.61
N ALA A 51 0.08 -4.80 9.10
CA ALA A 51 -0.69 -3.66 8.65
C ALA A 51 -0.21 -3.22 7.26
N ALA A 52 -1.12 -2.61 6.50
CA ALA A 52 -0.80 -1.98 5.23
C ALA A 52 -1.58 -0.67 5.14
N ALA A 53 -0.95 0.37 4.62
CA ALA A 53 -1.56 1.66 4.35
C ALA A 53 -1.17 2.09 2.93
N LEU A 54 -2.10 2.76 2.25
CA LEU A 54 -1.88 3.37 0.95
C LEU A 54 -2.34 4.81 1.05
N ASP A 55 -1.46 5.73 0.68
CA ASP A 55 -1.77 7.14 0.60
C ASP A 55 -1.86 7.57 -0.87
N VAL A 56 -2.82 8.42 -1.17
CA VAL A 56 -2.98 9.06 -2.48
C VAL A 56 -2.88 10.54 -2.24
N ASN A 57 -1.88 11.19 -2.85
CA ASN A 57 -1.58 12.62 -2.64
C ASN A 57 -2.60 13.54 -3.34
N VAL A 58 -3.89 13.34 -3.07
CA VAL A 58 -5.06 14.09 -3.55
C VAL A 58 -6.07 14.14 -2.41
N GLY A 59 -6.68 15.29 -2.17
CA GLY A 59 -7.65 15.47 -1.08
C GLY A 59 -8.73 16.47 -1.44
N SER A 60 -9.51 16.92 -0.45
CA SER A 60 -10.63 17.86 -0.63
C SER A 60 -10.24 19.20 -1.27
N MET A 61 -8.97 19.63 -1.16
CA MET A 61 -8.46 20.80 -1.87
C MET A 61 -8.40 20.63 -3.40
N SER A 62 -8.49 19.40 -3.90
CA SER A 62 -8.57 19.08 -5.33
C SER A 62 -10.01 18.87 -5.80
N ASP A 63 -11.01 19.05 -4.94
CA ASP A 63 -12.41 18.92 -5.33
C ASP A 63 -12.80 20.06 -6.30
N PRO A 64 -13.49 19.76 -7.41
CA PRO A 64 -14.00 20.80 -8.29
C PRO A 64 -15.00 21.67 -7.53
N LYS A 65 -14.94 23.00 -7.73
CA LYS A 65 -15.80 23.97 -7.04
C LYS A 65 -17.31 23.69 -7.20
N SER A 66 -17.69 22.96 -8.24
CA SER A 66 -19.07 22.54 -8.51
C SER A 66 -19.55 21.37 -7.63
N LEU A 67 -18.64 20.60 -7.05
CA LEU A 67 -18.94 19.40 -6.26
C LEU A 67 -17.98 19.28 -5.06
N PRO A 68 -18.15 20.10 -4.01
CA PRO A 68 -17.36 19.97 -2.79
C PRO A 68 -17.66 18.64 -2.08
N GLY A 69 -16.63 17.94 -1.61
CA GLY A 69 -16.76 16.69 -0.83
C GLY A 69 -16.63 15.41 -1.66
N LEU A 70 -16.21 15.49 -2.92
CA LEU A 70 -16.08 14.34 -3.81
C LEU A 70 -14.97 13.39 -3.35
N ALA A 71 -13.83 13.92 -2.88
CA ALA A 71 -12.75 13.10 -2.34
C ALA A 71 -13.20 12.24 -1.15
N HIS A 72 -13.96 12.81 -0.21
CA HIS A 72 -14.49 12.08 0.94
C HIS A 72 -15.54 11.04 0.51
N PHE A 73 -16.42 11.39 -0.43
CA PHE A 73 -17.40 10.42 -0.95
C PHE A 73 -16.70 9.24 -1.65
N LEU A 74 -15.64 9.50 -2.42
CA LEU A 74 -14.84 8.46 -3.07
C LEU A 74 -14.18 7.52 -2.07
N GLU A 75 -13.66 8.04 -0.96
CA GLU A 75 -13.11 7.23 0.14
C GLU A 75 -14.14 6.21 0.66
N HIS A 76 -15.37 6.65 0.93
CA HIS A 76 -16.46 5.74 1.32
C HIS A 76 -16.79 4.70 0.26
N MET A 77 -16.82 5.12 -1.02
CA MET A 77 -17.15 4.21 -2.13
C MET A 77 -16.07 3.14 -2.36
N LEU A 78 -14.80 3.43 -2.06
CA LEU A 78 -13.72 2.44 -2.19
C LEU A 78 -13.90 1.24 -1.26
N PHE A 79 -14.58 1.42 -0.13
CA PHE A 79 -14.93 0.33 0.79
C PHE A 79 -16.15 -0.49 0.37
N LEU A 80 -16.92 -0.05 -0.64
CA LEU A 80 -18.13 -0.75 -1.10
C LEU A 80 -17.85 -1.88 -2.10
N GLY A 81 -16.62 -2.03 -2.59
CA GLY A 81 -16.20 -3.17 -3.39
C GLY A 81 -15.41 -2.80 -4.64
N THR A 82 -14.57 -3.72 -5.11
CA THR A 82 -13.76 -3.54 -6.32
C THR A 82 -14.09 -4.62 -7.35
N LYS A 83 -13.84 -4.38 -8.65
CA LYS A 83 -14.09 -5.39 -9.71
C LYS A 83 -13.43 -6.75 -9.44
N LYS A 84 -12.28 -6.75 -8.74
CA LYS A 84 -11.52 -7.96 -8.39
C LYS A 84 -12.02 -8.62 -7.09
N SER A 85 -12.59 -7.85 -6.16
CA SER A 85 -13.20 -8.39 -4.94
C SER A 85 -14.69 -8.07 -4.92
N ARG A 86 -15.51 -9.03 -5.35
CA ARG A 86 -16.97 -8.95 -5.45
C ARG A 86 -17.67 -9.05 -4.07
N ALA A 87 -16.93 -8.97 -2.97
CA ALA A 87 -17.47 -9.08 -1.62
C ALA A 87 -17.18 -7.80 -0.82
N ILE A 88 -18.24 -7.00 -0.65
CA ILE A 88 -18.35 -5.73 0.09
C ILE A 88 -17.79 -5.82 1.52
N SER A 89 -17.69 -7.03 2.06
CA SER A 89 -17.21 -7.30 3.42
C SER A 89 -15.74 -7.71 3.48
N SER A 90 -15.16 -8.26 2.41
CA SER A 90 -13.96 -9.09 2.50
C SER A 90 -12.68 -8.38 2.98
N ALA A 91 -12.42 -7.12 2.61
CA ALA A 91 -11.19 -6.43 3.05
C ALA A 91 -11.21 -6.11 4.56
N VAL A 92 -12.35 -5.64 5.09
CA VAL A 92 -12.53 -5.37 6.53
C VAL A 92 -12.76 -6.68 7.31
N GLN A 93 -13.45 -7.65 6.71
CA GLN A 93 -13.69 -8.98 7.28
C GLN A 93 -12.38 -9.77 7.40
N LEU A 94 -11.48 -9.70 6.41
CA LEU A 94 -10.15 -10.35 6.45
C LEU A 94 -9.29 -9.85 7.61
N LEU A 95 -9.40 -8.56 7.96
CA LEU A 95 -8.72 -8.00 9.13
C LEU A 95 -9.41 -8.40 10.45
N LYS A 96 -10.72 -8.69 10.44
CA LYS A 96 -11.48 -9.14 11.62
C LYS A 96 -11.37 -10.64 11.91
N THR A 97 -11.21 -11.50 10.91
CA THR A 97 -11.12 -12.97 11.09
C THR A 97 -9.72 -13.48 11.45
N ARG A 98 -8.65 -12.69 11.33
CA ARG A 98 -7.28 -13.08 11.73
C ARG A 98 -6.97 -12.85 13.22
N LYS A 99 -7.94 -13.12 14.10
CA LYS A 99 -7.74 -13.10 15.56
C LYS A 99 -8.17 -14.44 16.16
N THR A 100 -7.48 -15.50 15.77
CA THR A 100 -7.45 -16.82 16.45
C THR A 100 -6.11 -17.48 16.13
#